data_AF-A0A1I2W094-F1
#
_entry.id   AF-A0A1I2W094-F1
#
_cell.length_a   1.000
_cell.length_b   1.000
_cell.length_c   1.000
_cell.angle_alpha   90.00
_cell.angle_beta   90.00
_cell.angle_gamma   90.00
#
_symmetry.space_group_name_H-M   'P 1'
#
loop_
_entity.id
_entity.type
_entity.pdbx_description
1 polymer ?
#
loop_
_entity_poly.entity_id
_entity_poly.type
_entity_poly.pdbx_seq_one_letter_code
_entity_poly.pdbx_strand_id
1 'polypeptide(L)'
;MNTYLFYIEYDGRKTVSHGYDVPVETMVADSINHAARQFAEKNKVKKVKLDQLDEKDYRVFFEKKSLLVKPQELVYFVQVNY
;
A
#
# COMPACT_ATOMS: atom_id res chain seq x y z
N MET A 1 2.25 4.21 18.69
CA MET A 1 1.81 4.54 17.31
C MET A 1 3.06 4.52 16.44
N ASN A 2 2.99 3.88 15.28
CA ASN A 2 4.13 3.81 14.35
C ASN A 2 3.80 4.63 13.09
N THR A 3 4.83 5.08 12.39
CA THR A 3 4.70 5.76 11.11
C THR A 3 4.90 4.74 9.99
N TYR A 4 3.92 4.60 9.11
CA TYR A 4 3.92 3.69 7.96
C TYR A 4 4.10 4.50 6.68
N LEU A 5 5.18 4.21 5.96
CA LEU A 5 5.55 4.86 4.70
C LEU A 5 5.15 3.95 3.54
N PHE A 6 4.22 4.39 2.69
CA PHE A 6 3.75 3.62 1.54
C PHE A 6 4.52 4.03 0.30
N TYR A 7 5.11 3.05 -0.37
CA TYR A 7 5.88 3.18 -1.61
C TYR A 7 5.21 2.35 -2.69
N ILE A 8 5.00 2.93 -3.87
CA ILE A 8 4.30 2.22 -4.96
C ILE A 8 5.27 1.29 -5.67
N GLU A 9 4.92 0.00 -5.76
CA GLU A 9 5.69 -0.98 -6.53
C GLU A 9 5.05 -1.27 -7.88
N TYR A 10 3.71 -1.31 -7.93
CA TYR A 10 2.94 -1.56 -9.15
C TYR A 10 1.67 -0.72 -9.18
N ASP A 11 1.46 0.00 -10.28
CA ASP A 11 0.36 0.97 -10.46
C ASP A 11 -0.88 0.42 -11.17
N GLY A 12 -0.93 -0.90 -11.38
CA GLY A 12 -1.99 -1.55 -12.17
C GLY A 12 -1.68 -1.66 -13.66
N ARG A 13 -0.58 -1.08 -14.13
CA ARG A 13 -0.13 -1.13 -15.52
C ARG A 13 1.33 -1.55 -15.65
N LYS A 14 2.20 -1.08 -14.77
CA LYS A 14 3.64 -1.35 -14.79
C LYS A 14 4.25 -1.32 -13.40
N THR A 15 5.40 -1.97 -13.27
CA THR A 15 6.27 -1.82 -12.09
C THR A 15 6.90 -0.43 -12.09
N VAL A 16 6.96 0.20 -10.92
CA VAL A 16 7.53 1.54 -10.76
C VAL A 16 9.00 1.41 -10.36
N SER A 17 9.89 1.79 -11.27
CA SER A 17 11.35 1.61 -11.11
C SER A 17 11.99 2.47 -10.03
N HIS A 18 11.37 3.60 -9.67
CA HIS A 18 11.82 4.53 -8.62
C HIS A 18 10.79 4.59 -7.47
N GLY A 19 10.08 3.49 -7.23
CA GLY A 19 8.95 3.44 -6.31
C GLY A 19 9.29 3.74 -4.85
N TYR A 20 10.58 3.62 -4.48
CA TYR A 20 11.07 3.69 -3.10
C TYR A 20 11.78 5.00 -2.74
N ASP A 21 11.97 5.92 -3.69
CA ASP A 21 12.73 7.16 -3.45
C ASP A 21 11.96 8.11 -2.51
N VAL A 22 10.63 8.14 -2.66
CA VAL A 22 9.74 8.99 -1.88
C VAL A 22 8.45 8.23 -1.59
N PRO A 23 7.97 8.21 -0.33
CA PRO A 23 6.69 7.59 -0.03
C PRO A 23 5.57 8.37 -0.70
N VAL A 24 4.66 7.66 -1.37
CA VAL A 24 3.45 8.26 -1.94
C VAL A 24 2.46 8.67 -0.85
N GLU A 25 2.58 8.08 0.34
CA GLU A 25 1.75 8.38 1.49
C GLU A 25 2.47 8.02 2.79
N THR A 26 2.19 8.81 3.83
CA THR A 26 2.67 8.54 5.20
C THR A 26 1.47 8.47 6.13
N MET A 27 1.34 7.40 6.92
CA MET A 27 0.22 7.21 7.84
C MET A 27 0.70 6.86 9.24
N VAL A 28 0.06 7.45 10.25
CA VAL A 28 0.31 7.08 11.66
C VAL A 28 -0.82 6.16 12.13
N ALA A 29 -0.46 4.97 12.60
CA ALA A 29 -1.43 4.01 13.09
C ALA A 29 -0.85 3.07 14.15
N ASP A 30 -1.72 2.31 14.82
CA ASP A 30 -1.30 1.34 15.84
C ASP A 30 -0.78 0.03 15.24
N SER A 31 -1.18 -0.30 14.02
CA SER A 31 -0.76 -1.51 13.31
C SER A 31 -0.79 -1.30 11.80
N ILE A 32 -0.05 -2.14 11.06
CA ILE A 32 -0.10 -2.13 9.58
C ILE A 32 -1.52 -2.39 9.06
N ASN A 33 -2.31 -3.21 9.75
CA ASN A 33 -3.70 -3.47 9.36
C ASN A 33 -4.56 -2.21 9.47
N HIS A 34 -4.34 -1.40 10.50
CA HIS A 34 -5.03 -0.12 10.67
C HIS A 34 -4.56 0.90 9.61
N ALA A 35 -3.25 1.03 9.39
CA ALA A 35 -2.69 1.91 8.36
C ALA A 35 -3.21 1.54 6.95
N ALA A 36 -3.17 0.26 6.57
CA ALA A 36 -3.65 -0.21 5.27
C ALA A 36 -5.16 0.02 5.10
N ARG A 37 -5.95 -0.08 6.17
CA ARG A 37 -7.38 0.25 6.13
C ARG A 37 -7.61 1.74 5.89
N GLN A 38 -6.92 2.61 6.62
CA GLN A 38 -7.00 4.05 6.42
C GLN A 38 -6.57 4.45 5.00
N PHE A 39 -5.49 3.83 4.49
CA PHE A 39 -5.03 4.01 3.12
C PHE A 39 -6.09 3.60 2.09
N ALA A 40 -6.72 2.44 2.29
CA ALA A 40 -7.80 1.95 1.44
C ALA A 40 -8.99 2.90 1.38
N GLU A 41 -9.44 3.38 2.54
CA GLU A 41 -10.56 4.33 2.66
C GLU A 41 -10.22 5.67 1.99
N LYS A 42 -9.03 6.24 2.28
CA LYS A 42 -8.56 7.50 1.69
C LYS A 42 -8.49 7.44 0.16
N ASN A 43 -7.96 6.34 -0.37
CA ASN A 43 -7.71 6.18 -1.81
C ASN A 43 -8.86 5.50 -2.58
N LYS A 44 -9.96 5.14 -1.89
CA LYS A 44 -11.12 4.43 -2.45
C LYS A 44 -10.71 3.12 -3.16
N VAL A 45 -9.79 2.39 -2.55
CA VAL A 45 -9.33 1.06 -3.00
C VAL A 45 -9.69 0.02 -1.96
N LYS A 46 -9.72 -1.26 -2.34
CA LYS A 46 -9.99 -2.36 -1.42
C LYS A 46 -8.70 -3.06 -1.06
N LYS A 47 -8.39 -3.25 0.23
CA LYS A 47 -7.28 -4.14 0.64
C LYS A 47 -7.62 -5.59 0.27
N VAL A 48 -6.74 -6.24 -0.47
CA VAL A 48 -6.89 -7.64 -0.92
C VAL A 48 -6.03 -8.56 -0.08
N LYS A 49 -4.75 -8.22 0.08
CA LYS A 49 -3.76 -9.04 0.78
C LYS A 49 -2.74 -8.17 1.48
N LEU A 50 -2.14 -8.72 2.54
CA LEU A 50 -1.02 -8.13 3.24
C LEU A 50 -0.04 -9.26 3.51
N ASP A 51 1.17 -9.10 3.00
CA ASP A 51 2.30 -10.00 3.26
C ASP A 51 3.29 -9.27 4.17
N GLN A 52 3.77 -9.97 5.19
CA GLN A 52 4.90 -9.51 5.98
C GLN A 52 6.20 -9.92 5.27
N LEU A 53 7.11 -8.96 5.14
CA LEU A 53 8.45 -9.15 4.60
C LEU A 53 9.46 -9.27 5.75
N ASP A 54 10.74 -9.33 5.40
CA ASP A 54 11.84 -9.31 6.37
C ASP A 54 11.87 -8.00 7.18
N GLU A 55 12.52 -8.03 8.34
CA GLU A 55 12.86 -6.84 9.16
C GLU A 55 11.70 -5.87 9.49
N LYS A 56 10.45 -6.38 9.50
CA LYS A 56 9.21 -5.65 9.84
C LYS A 56 8.63 -4.77 8.72
N ASP A 57 9.06 -4.98 7.49
CA ASP A 57 8.40 -4.37 6.33
C ASP A 57 7.20 -5.20 5.86
N TYR A 58 6.38 -4.59 5.01
CA TYR A 58 5.18 -5.23 4.48
C TYR A 58 5.00 -4.97 3.00
N ARG A 59 4.28 -5.89 2.33
CA ARG A 59 3.72 -5.67 1.01
C ARG A 59 2.20 -5.72 1.09
N VAL A 60 1.54 -4.66 0.66
CA VAL A 60 0.09 -4.53 0.70
C VAL A 60 -0.45 -4.48 -0.72
N PHE A 61 -1.41 -5.36 -0.99
CA PHE A 61 -2.07 -5.50 -2.27
C PHE A 61 -3.46 -4.87 -2.16
N PHE A 62 -3.76 -3.95 -3.06
CA PHE A 62 -5.05 -3.32 -3.16
C PHE A 62 -5.67 -3.58 -4.53
N GLU A 63 -6.99 -3.45 -4.59
CA GLU A 63 -7.75 -3.51 -5.83
C GLU A 63 -8.56 -2.22 -5.97
N LYS A 64 -8.39 -1.54 -7.11
CA LYS A 64 -9.28 -0.47 -7.54
C LYS A 64 -10.38 -1.07 -8.40
N LYS A 65 -11.59 -1.14 -7.84
CA LYS A 65 -12.77 -1.58 -8.58
C LYS A 65 -13.17 -0.53 -9.60
N SER A 66 -13.54 -1.01 -10.79
CA SER A 66 -14.23 -0.21 -11.79
C SER A 66 -15.48 -0.96 -12.23
N LEU A 67 -16.56 -0.23 -12.51
CA LEU A 67 -17.82 -0.82 -12.98
C LEU A 67 -17.78 -1.19 -14.47
N LEU A 68 -16.83 -0.63 -15.22
CA LEU A 68 -16.78 -0.75 -16.69
C LEU A 68 -15.54 -1.47 -17.21
N VAL A 69 -14.51 -1.65 -16.38
CA VAL A 69 -13.27 -2.34 -16.76
C VAL A 69 -12.84 -3.34 -15.69
N LYS A 70 -11.92 -4.24 -16.05
CA LYS A 70 -11.34 -5.20 -15.10
C LYS A 70 -10.76 -4.46 -13.88
N PRO A 71 -10.94 -5.00 -12.66
CA PRO A 71 -10.32 -4.43 -11.48
C PRO A 71 -8.80 -4.29 -11.66
N GLN A 72 -8.25 -3.20 -11.16
CA GLN A 72 -6.80 -2.94 -11.22
C GLN A 72 -6.16 -3.30 -9.90
N GLU A 73 -5.20 -4.22 -9.94
CA GLU A 73 -4.35 -4.53 -8.79
C GLU A 73 -3.31 -3.43 -8.61
N LEU A 74 -3.07 -3.03 -7.36
CA LEU A 74 -2.05 -2.07 -6.97
C LEU A 74 -1.21 -2.72 -5.87
N VAL A 75 0.11 -2.59 -5.96
CA VAL A 75 1.03 -3.18 -4.99
C VAL A 75 1.86 -2.08 -4.37
N TYR A 76 1.92 -2.08 -3.04
CA TYR A 76 2.69 -1.14 -2.27
C TYR A 76 3.63 -1.87 -1.32
N PHE A 77 4.87 -1.43 -1.30
CA PHE A 77 5.80 -1.71 -0.21
C PHE A 77 5.52 -0.72 0.93
N VAL A 78 5.56 -1.21 2.16
CA VAL A 78 5.29 -0.41 3.35
C VAL A 78 6.39 -0.61 4.36
N GLN A 79 7.10 0.48 4.65
CA GLN A 79 8.16 0.53 5.65
C GLN A 79 7.60 1.07 6.97
N VAL A 80 8.09 0.53 8.09
CA VAL A 80 7.74 1.03 9.43
C VAL A 80 8.88 1.89 9.96
N ASN A 81 8.56 3.15 10.28
CA ASN A 81 9.47 4.06 10.96
C ASN A 81 9.00 4.26 12.42
N TYR A 82 9.96 4.18 13.35
CA TYR A 82 9.75 4.20 14.80
C TYR A 82 10.16 5.53 15.42
#